data_AF-A0A0F9S103-F1
#
_entry.id   AF-A0A0F9S103-F1
#
_cell.length_a   1.000
_cell.length_b   1.000
_cell.length_c   1.000
_cell.angle_alpha   90.00
_cell.angle_beta   90.00
_cell.angle_gamma   90.00
#
_symmetry.space_group_name_H-M   'P 1'
#
loop_
_entity.id
_entity.type
_entity.pdbx_description
1 polymer ?
#
loop_
_entity_poly.entity_id
_entity_poly.type
_entity_poly.pdbx_seq_one_letter_code
_entity_poly.pdbx_strand_id
1 'polypeptide(L)'
;MEIPILLGASPKTANPVEWIPIRFDRWQVRVEGLIDSKLTLHSNKPTVEEVTLSSINGAIYQGPCRVRVEFNERGTEKAISVFAKEHK
;
A
#
# COMPACT_ATOMS: atom_id res chain seq x y z
N MET A 1 -0.16 -14.13 7.92
CA MET A 1 -1.36 -13.29 8.14
C MET A 1 -1.35 -12.10 7.19
N GLU A 2 -2.42 -11.31 7.08
CA GLU A 2 -2.40 -10.05 6.33
C GLU A 2 -3.07 -8.89 7.08
N ILE A 3 -2.61 -7.67 6.81
CA ILE A 3 -3.14 -6.42 7.36
C ILE A 3 -3.58 -5.54 6.18
N PRO A 4 -4.86 -5.11 6.14
CA PRO A 4 -5.31 -4.17 5.12
C PRO A 4 -4.68 -2.79 5.39
N ILE A 5 -4.02 -2.24 4.37
CA ILE A 5 -3.51 -0.86 4.38
C ILE A 5 -4.54 0.07 3.74
N LEU A 6 -5.17 -0.39 2.66
CA LEU A 6 -6.26 0.26 1.96
C LEU A 6 -7.26 -0.81 1.55
N LEU A 7 -8.56 -0.58 1.77
CA LEU A 7 -9.58 -1.60 1.50
C LEU A 7 -10.72 -1.01 0.66
N GLY A 8 -10.92 -1.56 -0.54
CA GLY A 8 -12.06 -1.21 -1.40
C GLY A 8 -12.13 0.27 -1.78
N ALA A 9 -11.00 0.97 -1.80
CA ALA A 9 -10.96 2.42 -1.96
C ALA A 9 -11.24 2.81 -3.41
N SER A 10 -12.26 3.63 -3.62
CA SER A 10 -12.53 4.21 -4.94
C SER A 10 -11.53 5.34 -5.22
N PRO A 11 -10.76 5.30 -6.32
CA PRO A 11 -9.88 6.39 -6.73
C PRO A 11 -10.61 7.73 -6.87
N LYS A 12 -11.93 7.74 -7.12
CA LYS A 12 -12.70 8.99 -7.29
C LYS A 12 -12.96 9.74 -6.00
N THR A 13 -13.04 9.03 -4.86
CA THR A 13 -13.52 9.61 -3.60
C THR A 13 -12.61 9.35 -2.42
N ALA A 14 -11.74 8.32 -2.48
CA ALA A 14 -10.90 7.95 -1.36
C ALA A 14 -9.80 8.98 -1.11
N ASN A 15 -9.59 9.33 0.15
CA ASN A 15 -8.49 10.18 0.59
C ASN A 15 -7.75 9.53 1.78
N PRO A 16 -6.93 8.50 1.53
CA PRO A 16 -6.22 7.82 2.59
C PRO A 16 -5.15 8.72 3.22
N VAL A 17 -5.39 9.09 4.48
CA VAL A 17 -4.47 9.91 5.30
C VAL A 17 -3.92 9.16 6.50
N GLU A 18 -4.44 7.96 6.77
CA GLU A 18 -4.13 7.20 7.97
C GLU A 18 -2.82 6.41 7.83
N TRP A 19 -2.06 6.37 8.94
CA TRP A 19 -0.86 5.56 9.09
C TRP A 19 -1.19 4.24 9.78
N ILE A 20 -1.11 3.15 9.02
CA ILE A 20 -1.44 1.79 9.43
C ILE A 20 -0.21 1.10 10.02
N PRO A 21 -0.28 0.55 11.25
CA PRO A 21 0.82 -0.17 11.86
C PRO A 21 0.95 -1.59 11.29
N ILE A 22 2.12 -1.92 10.73
CA ILE A 22 2.51 -3.26 10.31
C ILE A 22 3.39 -3.88 11.38
N ARG A 23 2.94 -5.01 11.94
CA ARG A 23 3.61 -5.70 13.07
C ARG A 23 4.52 -6.85 12.63
N PHE A 24 4.58 -7.14 11.34
CA PHE A 24 5.41 -8.22 10.80
C PHE A 24 6.86 -7.78 10.67
N ASP A 25 7.81 -8.64 11.03
CA ASP A 25 9.24 -8.40 10.82
C ASP A 25 9.57 -8.31 9.34
N ARG A 26 8.90 -9.13 8.51
CA ARG A 26 9.03 -9.14 7.06
C ARG A 26 7.66 -9.37 6.42
N TRP A 27 7.36 -8.61 5.37
CA TRP A 27 6.04 -8.64 4.74
C TRP A 27 6.10 -8.25 3.28
N GLN A 28 5.13 -8.74 2.51
CA GLN A 28 4.98 -8.55 1.08
C GLN A 28 3.77 -7.67 0.79
N VAL A 29 3.90 -6.71 -0.13
CA VAL A 29 2.79 -5.89 -0.60
C VAL A 29 1.93 -6.71 -1.58
N ARG A 30 0.62 -6.66 -1.40
CA ARG A 30 -0.36 -7.22 -2.33
C ARG A 30 -1.34 -6.13 -2.73
N VAL A 31 -1.48 -5.89 -4.03
CA VAL A 31 -2.39 -4.89 -4.58
C VAL A 31 -3.45 -5.57 -5.42
N GLU A 32 -4.71 -5.18 -5.23
CA GLU A 32 -5.86 -5.67 -6.00
C GLU A 32 -6.62 -4.51 -6.64
N GLY A 33 -7.08 -4.72 -7.87
CA GLY A 33 -7.96 -3.79 -8.57
C GLY A 33 -7.27 -2.54 -9.12
N LEU A 34 -5.94 -2.47 -9.11
CA LEU A 34 -5.15 -1.40 -9.71
C LEU A 34 -5.08 -1.58 -11.25
N ILE A 35 -5.42 -0.56 -12.01
CA ILE A 35 -5.40 -0.55 -13.49
C ILE A 35 -4.56 0.63 -13.99
N ASP A 36 -4.94 1.85 -13.64
CA ASP A 36 -4.42 3.11 -14.19
C ASP A 36 -4.19 4.21 -13.13
N SER A 37 -4.63 4.01 -11.88
CA SER A 37 -4.20 4.84 -10.76
C SER A 37 -2.70 4.70 -10.53
N LYS A 38 -2.07 5.79 -10.04
CA LYS A 38 -0.72 5.73 -9.47
C LYS A 38 -0.81 6.02 -8.00
N LEU A 39 -0.25 5.13 -7.21
CA LEU A 39 -0.25 5.25 -5.77
C LEU A 39 1.19 5.18 -5.25
N THR A 40 1.47 5.83 -4.13
CA THR A 40 2.73 5.66 -3.39
C THR A 40 2.44 4.96 -2.06
N LEU A 41 3.33 4.05 -1.66
CA LEU A 41 3.34 3.50 -0.32
C LEU A 41 4.43 4.18 0.51
N HIS A 42 4.01 5.03 1.43
CA HIS A 42 4.88 5.72 2.38
C HIS A 42 5.19 4.82 3.57
N SER A 43 6.42 4.90 4.08
CA SER A 43 6.87 4.22 5.30
C SER A 43 7.45 5.25 6.25
N ASN A 44 7.21 5.09 7.56
CA ASN A 44 7.80 5.95 8.57
C ASN A 44 9.27 5.59 8.92
N LYS A 45 9.84 4.57 8.27
CA LYS A 45 11.25 4.22 8.43
C LYS A 45 12.12 5.15 7.56
N PRO A 46 13.29 5.58 8.05
CA PRO A 46 14.18 6.50 7.33
C PRO A 46 14.77 5.93 6.04
N THR A 47 14.62 4.62 5.82
CA THR A 47 15.08 3.90 4.64
C THR A 47 13.94 3.10 4.03
N VAL A 48 13.00 3.75 3.34
CA VAL A 48 12.49 3.21 2.06
C VAL A 48 12.06 4.40 1.19
N GLU A 49 12.70 4.51 0.03
CA GLU A 49 12.36 5.42 -1.07
C GLU A 49 10.86 5.37 -1.38
N GLU A 50 10.27 6.50 -1.78
CA GLU A 50 8.89 6.54 -2.27
C GLU A 50 8.74 5.55 -3.44
N VAL A 51 7.91 4.51 -3.30
CA VAL A 51 7.74 3.52 -4.37
C VAL A 51 6.33 3.54 -4.93
N THR A 52 6.24 3.71 -6.25
CA THR A 52 4.99 3.64 -7.02
C THR A 52 4.41 2.22 -7.00
N LEU A 53 3.15 2.09 -6.58
CA LEU A 53 2.47 0.81 -6.27
C LEU A 53 2.36 -0.18 -7.43
N SER A 54 2.28 0.31 -8.67
CA SER A 54 2.27 -0.54 -9.86
C SER A 54 3.55 -1.36 -10.02
N SER A 55 4.66 -0.92 -9.43
CA SER A 55 5.96 -1.60 -9.46
C SER A 55 6.22 -2.53 -8.27
N ILE A 56 5.37 -2.49 -7.22
CA ILE A 56 5.62 -3.15 -5.93
C ILE A 56 4.59 -4.20 -5.55
N ASN A 57 3.66 -4.56 -6.43
CA ASN A 57 2.88 -5.77 -6.17
C ASN A 57 3.83 -6.97 -6.07
N GLY A 58 3.92 -7.56 -4.88
CA GLY A 58 4.87 -8.62 -4.56
C GLY A 58 6.20 -8.16 -3.92
N ALA A 59 6.43 -6.86 -3.74
CA ALA A 59 7.65 -6.35 -3.11
C ALA A 59 7.70 -6.67 -1.61
N ILE A 60 8.91 -6.94 -1.10
CA ILE A 60 9.13 -7.38 0.28
C ILE A 60 9.80 -6.26 1.08
N TYR A 61 9.23 -5.98 2.26
CA TYR A 61 9.65 -4.93 3.17
C TYR A 61 10.02 -5.52 4.53
N GLN A 62 10.91 -4.82 5.23
CA GLN A 62 11.27 -5.12 6.61
C GLN A 62 10.42 -4.25 7.56
N GLY A 63 9.62 -4.85 8.42
CA GLY A 63 8.92 -4.18 9.52
C GLY A 63 9.65 -4.35 10.86
N PRO A 64 8.97 -4.17 11.99
CA PRO A 64 7.70 -3.47 12.16
C PRO A 64 7.81 -2.00 11.74
N CYS A 65 6.75 -1.42 11.17
CA CYS A 65 6.71 -0.01 10.74
C CYS A 65 5.27 0.53 10.68
N ARG A 66 5.12 1.81 10.38
CA ARG A 66 3.84 2.40 9.99
C ARG A 66 3.91 2.75 8.52
N VAL A 67 2.84 2.47 7.79
CA VAL A 67 2.73 2.75 6.36
C VAL A 67 1.46 3.51 6.04
N ARG A 68 1.47 4.26 4.95
CA ARG A 68 0.30 4.97 4.42
C ARG A 68 0.30 4.86 2.90
N VAL A 69 -0.87 4.75 2.30
CA VAL A 69 -1.04 4.85 0.85
C VAL A 69 -1.45 6.27 0.49
N GLU A 70 -0.91 6.79 -0.61
CA GLU A 70 -1.31 8.04 -1.24
C GLU A 70 -1.69 7.81 -2.70
N PHE A 71 -2.72 8.50 -3.18
CA PHE A 71 -3.07 8.55 -4.60
C PHE A 71 -2.36 9.73 -5.26
N ASN A 72 -1.35 9.44 -6.09
CA ASN A 72 -0.66 10.45 -6.89
C ASN A 72 -1.47 10.79 -8.14
N GLU A 73 -2.01 9.76 -8.80
CA GLU A 73 -2.92 9.89 -9.93
C GLU A 73 -4.12 8.98 -9.70
N ARG A 74 -5.32 9.49 -10.01
CA ARG A 74 -6.59 8.81 -9.80
C ARG A 74 -7.08 8.25 -11.13
N GLY A 75 -7.16 6.94 -11.20
CA GLY A 75 -7.59 6.18 -12.36
C GLY A 75 -9.10 5.98 -12.44
N THR A 76 -9.49 5.02 -13.27
CA THR A 76 -10.89 4.68 -13.59
C THR A 76 -11.43 3.49 -12.81
N GLU A 77 -10.62 2.92 -11.92
CA GLU A 77 -10.97 1.68 -11.22
C GLU A 77 -12.16 1.88 -10.28
N LYS A 78 -12.96 0.83 -10.09
CA LYS A 78 -14.08 0.88 -9.15
C LYS A 78 -13.59 0.95 -7.71
N ALA A 79 -12.61 0.10 -7.39
CA ALA A 79 -12.06 -0.05 -6.05
C ALA A 79 -10.65 -0.63 -6.12
N ILE A 80 -9.77 -0.15 -5.25
CA ILE A 80 -8.41 -0.63 -5.07
C ILE A 80 -8.23 -1.06 -3.61
N SER A 81 -7.56 -2.19 -3.40
CA SER A 81 -7.15 -2.64 -2.08
C SER A 81 -5.65 -2.90 -2.04
N VAL A 82 -5.01 -2.55 -0.93
CA VAL A 82 -3.58 -2.75 -0.68
C VAL A 82 -3.43 -3.44 0.67
N PHE A 83 -2.67 -4.52 0.70
CA PHE A 83 -2.44 -5.34 1.88
C PHE A 83 -0.96 -5.53 2.15
N ALA A 84 -0.61 -5.61 3.43
CA ALA A 84 0.66 -6.16 3.89
C ALA A 84 0.45 -7.62 4.29
N LYS A 85 1.06 -8.55 3.56
CA LYS A 85 1.01 -9.99 3.86
C LYS A 85 2.30 -10.41 4.55
N GLU A 86 2.22 -11.01 5.72
CA GLU A 86 3.36 -11.57 6.42
C GLU A 86 4.16 -12.53 5.51
N HIS A 87 5.48 -12.38 5.50
CA HIS A 87 6.39 -13.12 4.64
C HIS A 87 7.52 -13.70 5.48
N LYS A 88 7.69 -15.03 5.46
CA LYS A 88 8.76 -15.73 6.17
C LYS A 88 10.03 -15.72 5.32
#